data_AF-A0A7C4PYM4-F1
#
_entry.id   AF-A0A7C4PYM4-F1
#
_cell.length_a   1.000
_cell.length_b   1.000
_cell.length_c   1.000
_cell.angle_alpha   90.00
_cell.angle_beta   90.00
_cell.angle_gamma   90.00
#
_symmetry.space_group_name_H-M   'P 1'
#
loop_
_entity.id
_entity.type
_entity.pdbx_description
1 polymer ?
#
loop_
_entity_poly.entity_id
_entity_poly.type
_entity_poly.pdbx_seq_one_letter_code
_entity_poly.pdbx_strand_id
1 'polypeptide(L)'
;MKGSVNLYKVKTKVKGSALIVVIIIIAVLSIVLLGTISSVLASLNQSTAIYQKSTTGYAAESGAEEFLYYFNLLLEDAKDIAYDYYYDENGNLKNTTNSRVTSLLGSDFEPGNIKSALQRGIIIIDVAKDRVIEGMRALIKDEVYKFVSNIGSNASVYIQTAQMSINKLDDLEKVIEQQFMANSDYKIESIRVEPWTTPNPDGYTVYISTFKEKQNMVGVKETTKKLRIDFEIGRIDRNSIEVNTTSSTSTVSTSPLDYAIFSKGALMTNKNLTIQGGSVYSGGSTTIDGGADFDIINLIVKGELIINQDDNPLCRNNNLNINNILFVANAFKTNTSDTRMTNISAKTAYFGGTVDLNGRGNYNFEQIFAERAFTMSGGNVDLSLKGVGYFKDTLAVQNDAVFKLERGAKLYCNRLSVRNGSAKIILDQGAELYIATSLDLNTRNRIQINGGSYIENYNFSYPPLPNDIELIKNTDFSEGITMEPLPNDPVGSEDLGSTADTSVSPPQIVIYGESQINQNQAEDEIRARLNLSSIDFSTLSMFLISRGNITFSGSGLTNLNGAIISLGSTFNINTGSNPYAGLKLVYNNPSSAIEQNIESSTGIKPSQLIFTEDNAQLSNVLYRIRRRTFISK
;
A
#
# COMPACT_ATOMS: atom_id res chain seq x y z
N MET A 1 107.30 -20.77 69.93
CA MET A 1 108.33 -19.72 70.12
C MET A 1 108.30 -18.79 68.91
N LYS A 2 108.60 -17.51 69.16
CA LYS A 2 108.90 -16.43 68.21
C LYS A 2 109.47 -16.90 66.86
N GLY A 3 109.18 -16.15 65.79
CA GLY A 3 110.02 -16.25 64.59
C GLY A 3 109.54 -15.48 63.36
N SER A 4 109.50 -14.16 63.50
CA SER A 4 109.65 -13.13 62.47
C SER A 4 110.33 -13.51 61.12
N VAL A 5 109.76 -12.96 60.03
CA VAL A 5 110.40 -12.03 59.06
C VAL A 5 111.05 -12.53 57.74
N ASN A 6 110.45 -12.04 56.64
CA ASN A 6 110.96 -11.35 55.42
C ASN A 6 111.48 -12.02 54.12
N LEU A 7 110.89 -11.48 53.02
CA LEU A 7 111.45 -10.75 51.85
C LEU A 7 111.65 -11.41 50.45
N TYR A 8 111.13 -10.64 49.46
CA TYR A 8 111.55 -10.34 48.07
C TYR A 8 111.25 -11.25 46.83
N LYS A 9 110.33 -10.72 45.98
CA LYS A 9 110.42 -10.31 44.53
C LYS A 9 110.49 -11.31 43.32
N VAL A 10 109.57 -11.04 42.34
CA VAL A 10 109.67 -10.96 40.82
C VAL A 10 109.17 -12.09 39.84
N LYS A 11 108.18 -11.70 38.98
CA LYS A 11 107.81 -11.86 37.50
C LYS A 11 107.49 -13.17 36.68
N THR A 12 106.30 -13.12 36.01
CA THR A 12 105.83 -13.32 34.57
C THR A 12 105.78 -14.64 33.70
N LYS A 13 104.65 -14.79 32.93
CA LYS A 13 104.35 -15.26 31.50
C LYS A 13 103.77 -16.69 31.12
N VAL A 14 102.53 -16.66 30.55
CA VAL A 14 101.75 -17.40 29.46
C VAL A 14 101.95 -18.90 29.04
N LYS A 15 100.82 -19.68 28.99
CA LYS A 15 100.48 -20.83 28.08
C LYS A 15 98.94 -20.91 27.88
N GLY A 16 98.40 -20.97 26.65
CA GLY A 16 96.92 -20.93 26.46
C GLY A 16 96.25 -21.47 25.16
N SER A 17 96.92 -21.82 24.05
CA SER A 17 96.24 -21.87 22.72
C SER A 17 95.43 -23.13 22.32
N ALA A 18 95.73 -24.35 22.79
CA ALA A 18 95.02 -25.56 22.30
C ALA A 18 93.68 -25.82 23.02
N LEU A 19 93.65 -25.57 24.34
CA LEU A 19 92.42 -25.55 25.13
C LEU A 19 91.42 -24.54 24.54
N ILE A 20 91.94 -23.41 24.03
CA ILE A 20 91.15 -22.38 23.36
C ILE A 20 90.39 -22.95 22.15
N VAL A 21 90.98 -23.83 21.33
CA VAL A 21 90.33 -24.31 20.09
C VAL A 21 89.13 -25.24 20.36
N VAL A 22 89.23 -26.17 21.31
CA VAL A 22 88.11 -27.07 21.66
C VAL A 22 86.98 -26.29 22.34
N ILE A 23 87.35 -25.34 23.21
CA ILE A 23 86.38 -24.39 23.78
C ILE A 23 85.67 -23.62 22.68
N ILE A 24 86.38 -23.17 21.63
CA ILE A 24 85.78 -22.49 20.48
C ILE A 24 84.78 -23.38 19.74
N ILE A 25 85.09 -24.64 19.46
CA ILE A 25 84.16 -25.53 18.71
C ILE A 25 82.90 -25.85 19.52
N ILE A 26 83.04 -26.18 20.81
CA ILE A 26 81.89 -26.40 21.70
C ILE A 26 81.08 -25.12 21.86
N ALA A 27 81.74 -23.96 21.97
CA ALA A 27 81.07 -22.67 22.00
C ALA A 27 80.28 -22.42 20.71
N VAL A 28 80.85 -22.70 19.53
CA VAL A 28 80.18 -22.53 18.23
C VAL A 28 78.97 -23.46 18.11
N LEU A 29 79.11 -24.75 18.44
CA LEU A 29 77.99 -25.70 18.43
C LEU A 29 76.88 -25.32 19.43
N SER A 30 77.26 -24.87 20.63
CA SER A 30 76.31 -24.39 21.64
C SER A 30 75.59 -23.12 21.19
N ILE A 31 76.29 -22.20 20.51
CA ILE A 31 75.71 -20.98 19.92
C ILE A 31 74.72 -21.35 18.81
N VAL A 32 75.01 -22.34 17.96
CA VAL A 32 74.11 -22.79 16.90
C VAL A 32 72.87 -23.51 17.49
N LEU A 33 73.04 -24.31 18.54
CA LEU A 33 71.93 -24.98 19.22
C LEU A 33 71.03 -23.99 19.98
N LEU A 34 71.63 -23.02 20.68
CA LEU A 34 70.89 -21.93 21.32
C LEU A 34 70.22 -21.02 20.27
N GLY A 35 70.88 -20.79 19.13
CA GLY A 35 70.33 -20.02 18.03
C GLY A 35 69.12 -20.70 17.36
N THR A 36 69.16 -22.03 17.21
CA THR A 36 68.04 -22.81 16.66
C THR A 36 66.89 -22.94 17.65
N ILE A 37 67.15 -23.19 18.94
CA ILE A 37 66.11 -23.18 19.98
C ILE A 37 65.50 -21.79 20.15
N SER A 38 66.32 -20.73 20.12
CA SER A 38 65.85 -19.35 20.15
C SER A 38 65.04 -18.99 18.90
N SER A 39 65.44 -19.48 17.73
CA SER A 39 64.67 -19.34 16.48
C SER A 39 63.34 -20.08 16.53
N VAL A 40 63.30 -21.32 17.03
CA VAL A 40 62.07 -22.11 17.20
C VAL A 40 61.17 -21.48 18.27
N LEU A 41 61.73 -21.02 19.39
CA LEU A 41 60.98 -20.29 20.43
C LEU A 41 60.51 -18.94 19.94
N ALA A 42 61.31 -18.20 19.17
CA ALA A 42 60.91 -16.94 18.55
C ALA A 42 59.82 -17.19 17.51
N SER A 43 59.92 -18.26 16.73
CA SER A 43 58.91 -18.67 15.75
C SER A 43 57.62 -19.14 16.43
N LEU A 44 57.70 -19.91 17.52
CA LEU A 44 56.56 -20.32 18.34
C LEU A 44 55.93 -19.13 19.07
N ASN A 45 56.74 -18.23 19.66
CA ASN A 45 56.26 -17.00 20.30
C ASN A 45 55.67 -16.03 19.28
N GLN A 46 56.24 -15.95 18.08
CA GLN A 46 55.70 -15.18 16.98
C GLN A 46 54.41 -15.82 16.46
N SER A 47 54.33 -17.15 16.38
CA SER A 47 53.14 -17.91 15.99
C SER A 47 52.02 -17.78 17.03
N THR A 48 52.32 -17.91 18.32
CA THR A 48 51.34 -17.70 19.41
C THR A 48 50.92 -16.24 19.51
N ALA A 49 51.84 -15.28 19.33
CA ALA A 49 51.49 -13.86 19.27
C ALA A 49 50.68 -13.52 18.02
N ILE A 50 50.95 -14.14 16.87
CA ILE A 50 50.13 -14.00 15.65
C ILE A 50 48.75 -14.60 15.89
N TYR A 51 48.67 -15.80 16.48
CA TYR A 51 47.42 -16.47 16.83
C TYR A 51 46.59 -15.64 17.83
N GLN A 52 47.21 -15.15 18.90
CA GLN A 52 46.59 -14.26 19.89
C GLN A 52 46.15 -12.94 19.24
N LYS A 53 46.99 -12.29 18.41
CA LYS A 53 46.61 -11.07 17.67
C LYS A 53 45.48 -11.31 16.67
N SER A 54 45.43 -12.48 16.04
CA SER A 54 44.38 -12.89 15.10
C SER A 54 43.08 -13.15 15.87
N THR A 55 43.13 -13.88 16.98
CA THR A 55 41.96 -14.21 17.81
C THR A 55 41.40 -13.02 18.58
N THR A 56 42.24 -12.12 19.12
CA THR A 56 41.76 -10.82 19.65
C THR A 56 41.21 -9.92 18.54
N GLY A 57 41.71 -10.07 17.31
CA GLY A 57 41.13 -9.47 16.11
C GLY A 57 39.71 -10.00 15.85
N TYR A 58 39.53 -11.32 15.82
CA TYR A 58 38.22 -11.97 15.67
C TYR A 58 37.27 -11.61 16.80
N ALA A 59 37.75 -11.46 18.05
CA ALA A 59 36.92 -11.00 19.16
C ALA A 59 36.44 -9.55 18.96
N ALA A 60 37.29 -8.64 18.46
CA ALA A 60 36.88 -7.29 18.12
C ALA A 60 35.90 -7.24 16.93
N GLU A 61 36.08 -8.12 15.95
CA GLU A 61 35.13 -8.27 14.84
C GLU A 61 33.78 -8.83 15.30
N SER A 62 33.78 -9.82 16.19
CA SER A 62 32.56 -10.39 16.76
C SER A 62 31.81 -9.36 17.61
N GLY A 63 32.51 -8.56 18.43
CA GLY A 63 31.86 -7.50 19.22
C GLY A 63 31.33 -6.38 18.34
N ALA A 64 31.95 -6.18 17.17
CA ALA A 64 31.45 -5.29 16.14
C ALA A 64 30.20 -5.79 15.45
N GLU A 65 30.15 -7.08 15.08
CA GLU A 65 28.92 -7.65 14.51
C GLU A 65 27.78 -7.59 15.52
N GLU A 66 28.04 -7.88 16.79
CA GLU A 66 27.03 -7.84 17.84
C GLU A 66 26.53 -6.42 18.11
N PHE A 67 27.44 -5.44 18.19
CA PHE A 67 27.07 -4.03 18.25
C PHE A 67 26.22 -3.62 17.05
N LEU A 68 26.68 -3.91 15.82
CA LEU A 68 25.98 -3.53 14.59
C LEU A 68 24.62 -4.23 14.46
N TYR A 69 24.49 -5.46 14.95
CA TYR A 69 23.23 -6.20 14.98
C TYR A 69 22.20 -5.49 15.86
N TYR A 70 22.51 -5.22 17.14
CA TYR A 70 21.58 -4.51 18.03
C TYR A 70 21.34 -3.07 17.55
N PHE A 71 22.34 -2.44 16.96
CA PHE A 71 22.19 -1.11 16.37
C PHE A 71 21.28 -1.14 15.13
N ASN A 72 21.28 -2.22 14.34
CA ASN A 72 20.32 -2.39 13.24
C ASN A 72 18.89 -2.52 13.76
N LEU A 73 18.67 -3.30 14.82
CA LEU A 73 17.35 -3.42 15.45
C LEU A 73 16.87 -2.07 16.02
N LEU A 74 17.77 -1.28 16.60
CA LEU A 74 17.45 0.08 17.04
C LEU A 74 17.06 0.98 15.87
N LEU A 75 17.77 0.86 14.73
CA LEU A 75 17.45 1.60 13.51
C LEU A 75 16.10 1.17 12.91
N GLU A 76 15.72 -0.10 13.06
CA GLU A 76 14.40 -0.60 12.66
C GLU A 76 13.31 0.05 13.51
N ASP A 77 13.45 0.04 14.84
CA ASP A 77 12.47 0.67 15.74
C ASP A 77 12.43 2.21 15.56
N ALA A 78 13.57 2.85 15.33
CA ALA A 78 13.61 4.29 15.01
C ALA A 78 12.96 4.61 13.66
N LYS A 79 13.11 3.72 12.67
CA LYS A 79 12.43 3.81 11.38
C LYS A 79 10.92 3.63 11.57
N ASP A 80 10.49 2.72 12.42
CA ASP A 80 9.08 2.50 12.73
C ASP A 80 8.48 3.70 13.47
N ILE A 81 9.18 4.29 14.43
CA ILE A 81 8.78 5.56 15.07
C ILE A 81 8.69 6.71 14.06
N ALA A 82 9.63 6.80 13.11
CA ALA A 82 9.59 7.81 12.07
C ALA A 82 8.43 7.55 11.10
N TYR A 83 8.15 6.29 10.80
CA TYR A 83 7.00 5.89 10.01
C TYR A 83 5.70 6.28 10.72
N ASP A 84 5.52 5.87 11.98
CA ASP A 84 4.37 6.22 12.82
C ASP A 84 4.23 7.73 13.03
N TYR A 85 5.30 8.51 12.91
CA TYR A 85 5.17 9.96 12.97
C TYR A 85 4.50 10.54 11.72
N TYR A 86 4.91 10.07 10.54
CA TYR A 86 4.40 10.55 9.26
C TYR A 86 3.10 9.88 8.86
N TYR A 87 2.92 8.63 9.24
CA TYR A 87 1.87 7.75 8.76
C TYR A 87 0.98 7.27 9.91
N ASP A 88 -0.30 7.08 9.61
CA ASP A 88 -1.23 6.42 10.50
C ASP A 88 -1.14 4.90 10.38
N GLU A 89 -1.92 4.20 11.20
CA GLU A 89 -2.03 2.73 11.21
C GLU A 89 -2.45 2.15 9.85
N ASN A 90 -2.95 2.99 8.93
CA ASN A 90 -3.33 2.63 7.57
C ASN A 90 -2.27 3.03 6.52
N GLY A 91 -1.11 3.52 6.96
CA GLY A 91 -0.02 3.94 6.07
C GLY A 91 -0.26 5.27 5.35
N ASN A 92 -1.26 6.06 5.76
CA ASN A 92 -1.57 7.36 5.15
C ASN A 92 -0.84 8.50 5.85
N LEU A 93 -0.43 9.52 5.09
CA LEU A 93 0.19 10.72 5.66
C LEU A 93 -0.78 11.36 6.68
N LYS A 94 -0.33 11.49 7.93
CA LYS A 94 -1.11 12.06 9.04
C LYS A 94 -1.49 13.50 8.77
N ASN A 95 -2.72 13.88 9.11
CA ASN A 95 -3.17 15.28 9.04
C ASN A 95 -2.85 16.03 10.35
N THR A 96 -1.67 15.80 10.92
CA THR A 96 -1.28 16.35 12.21
C THR A 96 -0.02 17.21 12.05
N THR A 97 0.04 18.31 12.78
CA THR A 97 1.24 19.15 12.90
C THR A 97 1.72 19.06 14.33
N ASN A 98 2.57 18.07 14.62
CA ASN A 98 3.03 17.76 15.98
C ASN A 98 4.32 18.51 16.36
N SER A 99 4.80 19.42 15.50
CA SER A 99 5.96 20.32 15.68
C SER A 99 7.33 19.66 15.89
N ARG A 100 7.41 18.32 16.00
CA ARG A 100 8.67 17.59 16.25
C ARG A 100 9.66 17.72 15.09
N VAL A 101 9.14 17.72 13.85
CA VAL A 101 9.99 17.91 12.65
C VAL A 101 10.23 19.39 12.40
N THR A 102 9.30 20.25 12.80
CA THR A 102 9.43 21.71 12.67
C THR A 102 10.69 22.22 13.36
N SER A 103 11.03 21.69 14.54
CA SER A 103 12.29 22.02 15.24
C SER A 103 13.55 21.50 14.57
N LEU A 104 13.45 20.54 13.64
CA LEU A 104 14.59 19.90 12.97
C LEU A 104 14.81 20.46 11.56
N LEU A 105 13.75 20.67 10.78
CA LEU A 105 13.80 21.01 9.36
C LEU A 105 12.87 22.18 8.96
N GLY A 106 11.95 22.60 9.82
CA GLY A 106 10.93 23.62 9.54
C GLY A 106 9.53 23.05 9.25
N SER A 107 8.53 23.93 9.25
CA SER A 107 7.11 23.54 9.21
C SER A 107 6.68 22.87 7.91
N ASP A 108 7.38 23.14 6.80
CA ASP A 108 7.07 22.60 5.47
C ASP A 108 7.23 21.09 5.36
N PHE A 109 7.89 20.48 6.35
CA PHE A 109 8.17 19.05 6.45
C PHE A 109 7.19 18.33 7.40
N GLU A 110 6.26 19.03 8.06
CA GLU A 110 5.26 18.38 8.91
C GLU A 110 4.23 17.61 8.06
N PRO A 111 3.77 16.42 8.51
CA PRO A 111 2.89 15.57 7.71
C PRO A 111 1.57 16.27 7.38
N GLY A 112 0.97 17.02 8.31
CA GLY A 112 -0.24 17.81 8.04
C GLY A 112 -0.03 18.94 7.01
N ASN A 113 1.14 19.60 7.02
CA ASN A 113 1.44 20.68 6.07
C ASN A 113 1.77 20.12 4.67
N ILE A 114 2.50 19.01 4.59
CA ILE A 114 2.75 18.28 3.35
C ILE A 114 1.42 17.80 2.76
N LYS A 115 0.55 17.18 3.57
CA LYS A 115 -0.78 16.70 3.15
C LYS A 115 -1.64 17.84 2.64
N SER A 116 -1.73 18.93 3.38
CA SER A 116 -2.53 20.10 2.99
C SER A 116 -2.00 20.75 1.70
N ALA A 117 -0.68 20.88 1.54
CA ALA A 117 -0.08 21.46 0.34
C ALA A 117 -0.30 20.55 -0.89
N LEU A 118 -0.24 19.24 -0.70
CA LEU A 118 -0.51 18.26 -1.75
C LEU A 118 -1.99 18.27 -2.18
N GLN A 119 -2.93 18.26 -1.22
CA GLN A 119 -4.37 18.32 -1.48
C GLN A 119 -4.81 19.62 -2.16
N ARG A 120 -4.13 20.74 -1.88
CA ARG A 120 -4.39 22.05 -2.50
C ARG A 120 -3.67 22.24 -3.84
N GLY A 121 -2.90 21.26 -4.30
CA GLY A 121 -2.12 21.35 -5.54
C GLY A 121 -0.96 22.36 -5.51
N ILE A 122 -0.50 22.76 -4.32
CA ILE A 122 0.62 23.71 -4.13
C ILE A 122 1.96 23.01 -4.43
N ILE A 123 2.06 21.73 -4.09
CA ILE A 123 3.22 20.88 -4.36
C ILE A 123 2.78 19.61 -5.09
N ILE A 124 3.66 19.10 -5.95
CA ILE A 124 3.44 17.82 -6.65
C ILE A 124 3.86 16.64 -5.76
N ILE A 125 3.38 15.44 -6.10
CA ILE A 125 3.65 14.19 -5.39
C ILE A 125 5.14 14.00 -5.12
N ASP A 126 6.00 14.18 -6.11
CA ASP A 126 7.45 13.98 -5.95
C ASP A 126 8.06 14.91 -4.89
N VAL A 127 7.59 16.15 -4.82
CA VAL A 127 8.03 17.12 -3.81
C VAL A 127 7.51 16.73 -2.42
N ALA A 128 6.30 16.20 -2.33
CA ALA A 128 5.79 15.62 -1.08
C ALA A 128 6.62 14.40 -0.66
N LYS A 129 7.01 13.53 -1.61
CA LYS A 129 7.87 12.37 -1.33
C LYS A 129 9.20 12.79 -0.74
N ASP A 130 9.86 13.75 -1.38
CA ASP A 130 11.15 14.23 -0.95
C ASP A 130 11.07 14.88 0.45
N ARG A 131 9.99 15.62 0.74
CA ARG A 131 9.77 16.20 2.08
C ARG A 131 9.56 15.15 3.16
N VAL A 132 8.76 14.12 2.90
CA VAL A 132 8.56 13.02 3.87
C VAL A 132 9.85 12.24 4.09
N ILE A 133 10.60 11.94 3.02
CA ILE A 133 11.89 11.23 3.11
C ILE A 133 12.88 12.01 3.97
N GLU A 134 13.06 13.30 3.70
CA GLU A 134 13.97 14.14 4.49
C GLU A 134 13.48 14.27 5.94
N GLY A 135 12.17 14.37 6.12
CA GLY A 135 11.50 14.35 7.40
C GLY A 135 11.76 13.09 8.24
N MET A 136 11.53 11.91 7.67
CA MET A 136 11.79 10.62 8.32
C MET A 136 13.28 10.44 8.62
N ARG A 137 14.17 10.84 7.69
CA ARG A 137 15.63 10.82 7.92
C ARG A 137 16.01 11.67 9.13
N ALA A 138 15.43 12.86 9.27
CA ALA A 138 15.72 13.71 10.42
C ALA A 138 15.24 13.08 11.74
N LEU A 139 14.07 12.44 11.76
CA LEU A 139 13.57 11.75 12.96
C LEU A 139 14.42 10.54 13.34
N ILE A 140 14.81 9.71 12.38
CA ILE A 140 15.69 8.55 12.64
C ILE A 140 17.04 9.04 13.20
N LYS A 141 17.63 10.07 12.59
CA LYS A 141 18.90 10.65 13.06
C LYS A 141 18.78 11.24 14.46
N ASP A 142 17.66 11.91 14.77
CA ASP A 142 17.39 12.46 16.09
C ASP A 142 17.26 11.36 17.16
N GLU A 143 16.53 10.28 16.87
CA GLU A 143 16.41 9.14 17.81
C GLU A 143 17.75 8.44 18.04
N VAL A 144 18.54 8.21 16.98
CA VAL A 144 19.87 7.63 17.13
C VAL A 144 20.82 8.58 17.87
N TYR A 145 20.73 9.89 17.63
CA TYR A 145 21.51 10.88 18.37
C TYR A 145 21.18 10.85 19.87
N LYS A 146 19.90 10.76 20.26
CA LYS A 146 19.48 10.64 21.65
C LYS A 146 19.98 9.35 22.31
N PHE A 147 19.96 8.24 21.57
CA PHE A 147 20.48 6.95 22.03
C PHE A 147 21.99 7.02 22.29
N VAL A 148 22.77 7.44 21.29
CA VAL A 148 24.24 7.53 21.35
C VAL A 148 24.70 8.57 22.37
N SER A 149 23.94 9.64 22.56
CA SER A 149 24.25 10.69 23.54
C SER A 149 23.80 10.34 24.97
N ASN A 150 23.25 9.14 25.21
CA ASN A 150 22.73 8.67 26.50
C ASN A 150 21.62 9.54 27.13
N ILE A 151 20.99 10.40 26.33
CA ILE A 151 19.88 11.26 26.77
C ILE A 151 18.60 10.41 26.95
N GLY A 152 18.46 9.35 26.14
CA GLY A 152 17.33 8.43 26.14
C GLY A 152 16.51 8.59 24.86
N SER A 153 16.52 7.54 24.04
CA SER A 153 15.71 7.46 22.82
C SER A 153 14.34 6.86 23.12
N ASN A 154 13.36 7.20 22.29
CA ASN A 154 12.10 6.46 22.24
C ASN A 154 12.27 5.11 21.55
N ALA A 155 13.25 5.00 20.64
CA ALA A 155 13.62 3.74 20.04
C ALA A 155 14.29 2.83 21.08
N SER A 156 13.91 1.56 21.09
CA SER A 156 14.37 0.61 22.08
C SER A 156 14.52 -0.80 21.52
N VAL A 157 15.50 -1.53 22.04
CA VAL A 157 15.75 -2.93 21.64
C VAL A 157 15.53 -3.82 22.85
N TYR A 158 14.62 -4.79 22.73
CA TYR A 158 14.42 -5.81 23.75
C TYR A 158 15.44 -6.94 23.59
N ILE A 159 16.28 -7.14 24.60
CA ILE A 159 17.27 -8.21 24.61
C ILE A 159 16.75 -9.38 25.46
N GLN A 160 16.34 -10.45 24.78
CA GLN A 160 15.74 -11.63 25.42
C GLN A 160 16.67 -12.30 26.44
N THR A 161 17.98 -12.30 26.21
CA THR A 161 18.98 -12.90 27.10
C THR A 161 19.19 -12.11 28.39
N ALA A 162 18.98 -10.79 28.35
CA ALA A 162 19.09 -9.90 29.50
C ALA A 162 17.72 -9.53 30.11
N GLN A 163 16.62 -9.93 29.46
CA GLN A 163 15.24 -9.59 29.82
C GLN A 163 15.02 -8.09 30.04
N MET A 164 15.67 -7.24 29.24
CA MET A 164 15.60 -5.78 29.39
C MET A 164 15.43 -5.09 28.04
N SER A 165 14.78 -3.93 28.05
CA SER A 165 14.74 -3.01 26.92
C SER A 165 15.84 -1.96 27.05
N ILE A 166 16.55 -1.70 25.95
CA ILE A 166 17.70 -0.80 25.89
C ILE A 166 17.39 0.38 24.99
N ASN A 167 17.47 1.59 25.54
CA ASN A 167 17.21 2.84 24.83
C ASN A 167 18.35 3.89 24.99
N LYS A 168 19.50 3.45 25.52
CA LYS A 168 20.74 4.21 25.68
C LYS A 168 21.95 3.35 25.36
N LEU A 169 23.01 3.98 24.84
CA LEU A 169 24.25 3.31 24.47
C LEU A 169 24.89 2.58 25.66
N ASP A 170 24.98 3.22 26.84
CA ASP A 170 25.65 2.66 28.02
C ASP A 170 25.08 1.29 28.45
N ASP A 171 23.78 1.08 28.24
CA ASP A 171 23.12 -0.18 28.60
C ASP A 171 23.39 -1.27 27.55
N LEU A 172 23.50 -0.89 26.28
CA LEU A 172 23.93 -1.80 25.21
C LEU A 172 25.36 -2.27 25.43
N GLU A 173 26.26 -1.35 25.78
CA GLU A 173 27.66 -1.66 26.04
C GLU A 173 27.80 -2.72 27.14
N LYS A 174 27.07 -2.56 28.24
CA LYS A 174 27.06 -3.53 29.34
C LYS A 174 26.57 -4.91 28.91
N VAL A 175 25.55 -4.99 28.06
CA VAL A 175 25.02 -6.29 27.60
C VAL A 175 26.02 -7.01 26.70
N ILE A 176 26.64 -6.30 25.76
CA ILE A 176 27.66 -6.87 24.88
C ILE A 176 28.88 -7.32 25.71
N GLU A 177 29.31 -6.51 26.68
CA GLU A 177 30.38 -6.89 27.61
C GLU A 177 30.06 -8.18 28.38
N GLN A 178 28.84 -8.32 28.92
CA GLN A 178 28.41 -9.52 29.65
C GLN A 178 28.35 -10.76 28.75
N GLN A 179 27.83 -10.63 27.53
CA GLN A 179 27.72 -11.73 26.56
C GLN A 179 29.11 -12.23 26.13
N PHE A 180 30.08 -11.33 25.96
CA PHE A 180 31.47 -11.68 25.69
C PHE A 180 32.12 -12.43 26.85
N MET A 181 31.94 -11.96 28.08
CA MET A 181 32.49 -12.62 29.27
C MET A 181 31.93 -14.03 29.50
N ALA A 182 30.68 -14.28 29.08
CA ALA A 182 30.06 -15.59 29.21
C ALA A 182 30.57 -16.63 28.19
N ASN A 183 31.06 -16.17 27.03
CA ASN A 183 31.32 -17.02 25.86
C ASN A 183 32.77 -17.00 25.36
N SER A 184 33.68 -16.25 26.00
CA SER A 184 35.04 -16.00 25.50
C SER A 184 36.07 -15.69 26.60
N ASP A 185 37.32 -16.12 26.41
CA ASP A 185 38.49 -15.74 27.24
C ASP A 185 38.97 -14.29 26.99
N TYR A 186 38.29 -13.56 26.09
CA TYR A 186 38.62 -12.19 25.69
C TYR A 186 37.57 -11.23 26.24
N LYS A 187 38.00 -10.01 26.57
CA LYS A 187 37.14 -8.98 27.18
C LYS A 187 37.06 -7.75 26.28
N ILE A 188 35.91 -7.09 26.30
CA ILE A 188 35.73 -5.74 25.76
C ILE A 188 36.25 -4.75 26.81
N GLU A 189 37.13 -3.84 26.38
CA GLU A 189 37.67 -2.75 27.20
C GLU A 189 36.81 -1.48 27.11
N SER A 190 36.32 -1.19 25.91
CA SER A 190 35.40 -0.08 25.66
C SER A 190 34.78 -0.23 24.28
N ILE A 191 33.53 0.20 24.21
CA ILE A 191 32.89 0.63 22.97
C ILE A 191 32.85 2.16 23.04
N ARG A 192 33.18 2.84 21.95
CA ARG A 192 33.09 4.31 21.89
C ARG A 192 32.51 4.71 20.55
N VAL A 193 31.45 5.51 20.60
CA VAL A 193 30.73 5.97 19.42
C VAL A 193 30.92 7.48 19.28
N GLU A 194 31.38 7.94 18.12
CA GLU A 194 31.60 9.36 17.80
C GLU A 194 30.74 9.78 16.59
N PRO A 195 29.86 10.78 16.70
CA PRO A 195 29.10 11.30 15.56
C PRO A 195 30.00 12.06 14.57
N TRP A 196 29.72 11.97 13.27
CA TRP A 196 30.49 12.71 12.25
C TRP A 196 30.20 14.22 12.22
N THR A 197 28.96 14.64 12.51
CA THR A 197 28.49 16.04 12.55
C THR A 197 27.23 16.20 13.45
N THR A 198 26.98 17.36 14.08
CA THR A 198 25.81 17.61 14.95
C THR A 198 24.91 18.73 14.41
N PRO A 199 23.59 18.76 14.69
CA PRO A 199 22.84 17.93 15.64
C PRO A 199 22.23 16.62 15.08
N ASN A 200 22.14 16.45 13.76
CA ASN A 200 21.57 15.24 13.12
C ASN A 200 22.64 14.54 12.27
N PRO A 201 23.57 13.77 12.87
CA PRO A 201 24.70 13.15 12.17
C PRO A 201 24.25 12.22 11.04
N ASP A 202 24.96 12.30 9.90
CA ASP A 202 24.79 11.35 8.78
C ASP A 202 25.40 9.98 9.08
N GLY A 203 26.29 9.89 10.06
CA GLY A 203 26.98 8.65 10.41
C GLY A 203 27.81 8.77 11.68
N TYR A 204 28.35 7.63 12.08
CA TYR A 204 29.07 7.46 13.33
C TYR A 204 30.35 6.66 13.10
N THR A 205 31.34 6.96 13.93
CA THR A 205 32.56 6.17 14.06
C THR A 205 32.49 5.38 15.35
N VAL A 206 32.52 4.06 15.25
CA VAL A 206 32.57 3.16 16.40
C VAL A 206 33.95 2.58 16.56
N TYR A 207 34.45 2.63 17.79
CA TYR A 207 35.68 2.00 18.19
C TYR A 207 35.39 0.89 19.18
N ILE A 208 35.83 -0.31 18.88
CA ILE A 208 35.72 -1.47 19.77
C ILE A 208 37.12 -1.90 20.15
N SER A 209 37.41 -1.80 21.44
CA SER A 209 38.69 -2.18 22.00
C SER A 209 38.51 -3.51 22.74
N THR A 210 39.24 -4.55 22.33
CA THR A 210 39.23 -5.85 23.00
C THR A 210 40.62 -6.19 23.50
N PHE A 211 40.68 -6.99 24.57
CA PHE A 211 41.93 -7.47 25.12
C PHE A 211 41.83 -8.89 25.64
N LYS A 212 43.01 -9.53 25.76
CA LYS A 212 43.20 -10.77 26.50
C LYS A 212 43.96 -10.48 27.79
N GLU A 213 43.53 -11.06 28.90
CA GLU A 213 44.30 -11.02 30.15
C GLU A 213 45.44 -12.03 30.10
N LYS A 214 46.57 -11.67 30.71
CA LYS A 214 47.69 -12.58 30.86
C LYS A 214 47.29 -13.71 31.81
N GLN A 215 47.57 -14.96 31.42
CA GLN A 215 47.28 -16.12 32.28
C GLN A 215 47.81 -15.91 33.71
N ASN A 216 46.94 -16.16 34.70
CA ASN A 216 47.22 -16.03 36.14
C ASN A 216 47.49 -14.61 36.66
N MET A 217 47.12 -13.55 35.92
CA MET A 217 47.21 -12.16 36.38
C MET A 217 45.93 -11.36 36.03
N VAL A 218 45.01 -11.25 37.00
CA VAL A 218 43.77 -10.46 36.86
C VAL A 218 44.11 -8.99 36.61
N GLY A 219 43.54 -8.39 35.56
CA GLY A 219 43.71 -6.98 35.22
C GLY A 219 44.96 -6.62 34.40
N VAL A 220 45.86 -7.56 34.10
CA VAL A 220 47.06 -7.30 33.26
C VAL A 220 46.80 -7.70 31.81
N LYS A 221 46.81 -6.73 30.89
CA LYS A 221 46.48 -6.92 29.46
C LYS A 221 47.68 -7.46 28.67
N GLU A 222 47.50 -8.61 28.01
CA GLU A 222 48.53 -9.29 27.21
C GLU A 222 48.54 -8.82 25.74
N THR A 223 47.37 -8.76 25.12
CA THR A 223 47.19 -8.29 23.73
C THR A 223 45.96 -7.41 23.66
N THR A 224 46.05 -6.27 22.96
CA THR A 224 44.94 -5.35 22.71
C THR A 224 44.73 -5.15 21.21
N LYS A 225 43.48 -5.13 20.77
CA LYS A 225 43.10 -4.74 19.41
C LYS A 225 42.02 -3.67 19.47
N LYS A 226 42.14 -2.68 18.60
CA LYS A 226 41.12 -1.64 18.41
C LYS A 226 40.62 -1.71 16.98
N LEU A 227 39.34 -2.04 16.82
CA LEU A 227 38.65 -2.00 15.54
C LEU A 227 37.96 -0.65 15.40
N ARG A 228 38.08 -0.02 14.23
CA ARG A 228 37.31 1.16 13.84
C ARG A 228 36.34 0.81 12.75
N ILE A 229 35.11 1.28 12.92
CA ILE A 229 34.02 1.12 11.97
C ILE A 229 33.41 2.50 11.74
N ASP A 230 33.53 2.97 10.51
CA ASP A 230 32.82 4.16 10.05
C ASP A 230 31.56 3.65 9.34
N PHE A 231 30.38 3.94 9.90
CA PHE A 231 29.12 3.62 9.24
C PHE A 231 28.23 4.86 9.10
N GLU A 232 27.56 4.94 7.98
CA GLU A 232 26.57 5.94 7.65
C GLU A 232 25.19 5.35 7.91
N ILE A 233 24.29 6.13 8.51
CA ILE A 233 22.89 5.71 8.62
C ILE A 233 22.29 5.74 7.22
N GLY A 234 21.70 4.61 6.82
CA GLY A 234 21.32 4.33 5.46
C GLY A 234 20.47 5.44 4.86
N ARG A 235 20.80 5.80 3.61
CA ARG A 235 19.85 6.44 2.71
C ARG A 235 18.58 5.62 2.77
N ILE A 236 17.50 6.19 3.28
CA ILE A 236 16.20 5.60 3.00
C ILE A 236 16.08 5.60 1.48
N ASP A 237 16.05 4.40 0.88
CA ASP A 237 16.01 4.27 -0.57
C ASP A 237 14.73 4.95 -1.03
N ARG A 238 14.81 5.77 -2.08
CA ARG A 238 13.63 6.46 -2.64
C ARG A 238 12.57 5.44 -3.08
N ASN A 239 13.00 4.20 -3.31
CA ASN A 239 12.18 3.04 -3.65
C ASN A 239 11.70 2.22 -2.44
N SER A 240 12.23 2.48 -1.23
CA SER A 240 11.85 1.82 0.04
C SER A 240 10.94 2.69 0.92
N ILE A 241 10.90 4.01 0.67
CA ILE A 241 9.79 4.85 1.12
C ILE A 241 8.77 4.90 0.00
N GLU A 242 7.70 4.16 0.20
CA GLU A 242 6.44 4.53 -0.39
C GLU A 242 5.90 5.76 0.34
N VAL A 243 6.11 6.94 -0.25
CA VAL A 243 5.05 7.94 -0.13
C VAL A 243 3.95 7.43 -1.03
N ASN A 244 2.99 6.76 -0.41
CA ASN A 244 1.84 6.22 -1.10
C ASN A 244 0.95 7.37 -1.57
N THR A 245 1.19 7.72 -2.83
CA THR A 245 0.13 7.96 -3.81
C THR A 245 0.16 6.85 -4.86
N THR A 246 0.56 5.61 -4.50
CA THR A 246 0.80 4.52 -5.46
C THR A 246 -0.35 4.34 -6.42
N SER A 247 -0.06 4.73 -7.66
CA SER A 247 -0.72 4.27 -8.86
C SER A 247 -0.33 2.81 -9.13
N SER A 248 -0.78 1.88 -8.29
CA SER A 248 -1.80 0.98 -8.79
C SER A 248 -3.09 1.50 -8.19
N THR A 249 -3.55 2.65 -8.71
CA THR A 249 -4.92 3.04 -8.43
C THR A 249 -5.72 1.95 -9.11
N SER A 250 -6.07 0.91 -8.35
CA SER A 250 -7.40 0.40 -8.52
C SER A 250 -8.28 1.64 -8.49
N THR A 251 -8.80 1.97 -9.66
CA THR A 251 -9.76 3.05 -9.83
C THR A 251 -11.10 2.69 -9.17
N VAL A 252 -11.15 1.51 -8.56
CA VAL A 252 -12.24 0.95 -7.77
C VAL A 252 -11.86 1.07 -6.29
N SER A 253 -12.60 1.91 -5.59
CA SER A 253 -12.54 1.97 -4.13
C SER A 253 -13.17 0.73 -3.51
N THR A 254 -12.56 0.22 -2.45
CA THR A 254 -13.10 -0.88 -1.62
C THR A 254 -14.02 -0.38 -0.50
N SER A 255 -14.02 0.91 -0.16
CA SER A 255 -14.92 1.46 0.87
C SER A 255 -16.32 1.72 0.32
N PRO A 256 -17.38 1.27 1.01
CA PRO A 256 -18.74 1.74 0.79
C PRO A 256 -18.92 3.26 0.79
N LEU A 257 -18.06 4.02 1.48
CA LEU A 257 -18.15 5.47 1.58
C LEU A 257 -17.79 6.20 0.28
N ASP A 258 -17.04 5.55 -0.62
CA ASP A 258 -16.66 6.12 -1.93
C ASP A 258 -17.72 5.92 -3.02
N TYR A 259 -18.88 5.38 -2.64
CA TYR A 259 -19.99 5.09 -3.54
C TYR A 259 -21.12 6.09 -3.33
N ALA A 260 -21.63 6.64 -4.43
CA ALA A 260 -22.89 7.38 -4.42
C ALA A 260 -24.03 6.47 -3.95
N ILE A 261 -24.06 5.23 -4.47
CA ILE A 261 -24.98 4.20 -4.01
C ILE A 261 -24.18 2.93 -3.74
N PHE A 262 -24.17 2.50 -2.49
CA PHE A 262 -23.69 1.20 -2.07
C PHE A 262 -24.87 0.33 -1.63
N SER A 263 -25.02 -0.85 -2.22
CA SER A 263 -25.99 -1.85 -1.76
C SER A 263 -25.27 -3.16 -1.46
N LYS A 264 -25.27 -3.59 -0.20
CA LYS A 264 -24.73 -4.91 0.20
C LYS A 264 -25.46 -6.03 -0.55
N GLY A 265 -26.77 -5.92 -0.70
CA GLY A 265 -27.63 -6.88 -1.36
C GLY A 265 -28.07 -6.44 -2.75
N ALA A 266 -29.22 -6.94 -3.20
CA ALA A 266 -29.83 -6.56 -4.47
C ALA A 266 -30.25 -5.08 -4.49
N LEU A 267 -30.18 -4.42 -5.65
CA LEU A 267 -30.52 -3.01 -5.84
C LEU A 267 -31.62 -2.84 -6.88
N MET A 268 -32.69 -2.14 -6.51
CA MET A 268 -33.76 -1.71 -7.42
C MET A 268 -33.83 -0.19 -7.41
N THR A 269 -33.50 0.44 -8.53
CA THR A 269 -33.56 1.91 -8.63
C THR A 269 -34.99 2.37 -8.93
N ASN A 270 -35.31 3.61 -8.55
CA ASN A 270 -36.50 4.29 -9.08
C ASN A 270 -36.31 4.71 -10.54
N LYS A 271 -37.41 5.10 -11.18
CA LYS A 271 -37.39 5.75 -12.50
C LYS A 271 -36.81 7.16 -12.40
N ASN A 272 -36.26 7.64 -13.51
CA ASN A 272 -35.67 8.99 -13.63
C ASN A 272 -34.57 9.28 -12.58
N LEU A 273 -33.84 8.25 -12.14
CA LEU A 273 -32.69 8.41 -11.25
C LEU A 273 -31.55 9.11 -12.00
N THR A 274 -30.99 10.16 -11.40
CA THR A 274 -29.79 10.86 -11.86
C THR A 274 -28.69 10.69 -10.82
N ILE A 275 -27.49 10.29 -11.22
CA ILE A 275 -26.33 10.20 -10.33
C ILE A 275 -25.17 10.96 -10.94
N GLN A 276 -24.56 11.87 -10.18
CA GLN A 276 -23.39 12.65 -10.59
C GLN A 276 -22.24 12.43 -9.61
N GLY A 277 -21.13 11.88 -10.10
CA GLY A 277 -19.96 11.54 -9.31
C GLY A 277 -20.09 10.22 -8.53
N GLY A 278 -19.02 9.84 -7.85
CA GLY A 278 -18.95 8.60 -7.06
C GLY A 278 -19.05 7.32 -7.91
N SER A 279 -19.21 6.19 -7.24
CA SER A 279 -19.46 4.88 -7.87
C SER A 279 -20.82 4.30 -7.46
N VAL A 280 -21.28 3.28 -8.18
CA VAL A 280 -22.46 2.48 -7.82
C VAL A 280 -22.05 1.02 -7.63
N TYR A 281 -22.38 0.45 -6.47
CA TYR A 281 -22.12 -0.95 -6.14
C TYR A 281 -23.41 -1.67 -5.73
N SER A 282 -23.53 -2.91 -6.18
CA SER A 282 -24.53 -3.87 -5.73
C SER A 282 -23.89 -5.24 -5.55
N GLY A 283 -23.97 -5.77 -4.33
CA GLY A 283 -23.54 -7.14 -4.02
C GLY A 283 -24.49 -8.21 -4.55
N GLY A 284 -25.72 -7.83 -4.93
CA GLY A 284 -26.72 -8.71 -5.52
C GLY A 284 -27.10 -8.34 -6.95
N SER A 285 -28.26 -8.85 -7.40
CA SER A 285 -28.83 -8.45 -8.70
C SER A 285 -29.34 -7.02 -8.66
N THR A 286 -29.17 -6.32 -9.78
CA THR A 286 -29.53 -4.92 -9.94
C THR A 286 -30.53 -4.74 -11.06
N THR A 287 -31.64 -4.08 -10.77
CA THR A 287 -32.53 -3.55 -11.82
C THR A 287 -32.44 -2.03 -11.83
N ILE A 288 -31.97 -1.50 -12.94
CA ILE A 288 -32.04 -0.07 -13.25
C ILE A 288 -33.36 0.16 -13.99
N ASP A 289 -34.29 0.87 -13.36
CA ASP A 289 -35.57 1.22 -13.99
C ASP A 289 -35.39 2.35 -15.04
N GLY A 290 -36.45 2.64 -15.80
CA GLY A 290 -36.39 3.57 -16.93
C GLY A 290 -35.97 5.00 -16.55
N GLY A 291 -35.18 5.63 -17.43
CA GLY A 291 -34.80 7.04 -17.34
C GLY A 291 -33.55 7.32 -16.51
N ALA A 292 -32.67 6.33 -16.32
CA ALA A 292 -31.43 6.50 -15.60
C ALA A 292 -30.45 7.43 -16.32
N ASP A 293 -29.83 8.36 -15.60
CA ASP A 293 -28.84 9.31 -16.12
C ASP A 293 -27.64 9.36 -15.18
N PHE A 294 -26.62 8.56 -15.49
CA PHE A 294 -25.47 8.35 -14.62
C PHE A 294 -24.24 8.97 -15.26
N ASP A 295 -23.52 9.78 -14.48
CA ASP A 295 -22.15 10.20 -14.75
C ASP A 295 -21.29 9.82 -13.54
N ILE A 296 -20.76 8.60 -13.57
CA ILE A 296 -20.16 7.91 -12.42
C ILE A 296 -18.79 7.34 -12.78
N ILE A 297 -18.00 6.99 -11.77
CA ILE A 297 -16.67 6.39 -11.96
C ILE A 297 -16.83 4.91 -12.33
N ASN A 298 -17.47 4.12 -11.46
CA ASN A 298 -17.67 2.68 -11.65
C ASN A 298 -19.13 2.28 -11.45
N LEU A 299 -19.56 1.25 -12.19
CA LEU A 299 -20.79 0.50 -11.94
C LEU A 299 -20.43 -0.96 -11.73
N ILE A 300 -20.56 -1.45 -10.49
CA ILE A 300 -20.15 -2.79 -10.09
C ILE A 300 -21.37 -3.58 -9.61
N VAL A 301 -21.68 -4.67 -10.29
CA VAL A 301 -22.80 -5.55 -10.00
C VAL A 301 -22.31 -6.98 -9.86
N LYS A 302 -22.35 -7.51 -8.64
CA LYS A 302 -21.95 -8.89 -8.32
C LYS A 302 -23.04 -9.92 -8.64
N GLY A 303 -24.25 -9.47 -8.95
CA GLY A 303 -25.35 -10.30 -9.46
C GLY A 303 -25.64 -10.11 -10.95
N GLU A 304 -26.91 -10.27 -11.32
CA GLU A 304 -27.43 -9.94 -12.66
C GLU A 304 -27.69 -8.43 -12.78
N LEU A 305 -27.45 -7.84 -13.95
CA LEU A 305 -27.83 -6.45 -14.25
C LEU A 305 -28.94 -6.44 -15.31
N ILE A 306 -30.08 -5.84 -14.98
CA ILE A 306 -31.17 -5.57 -15.92
C ILE A 306 -31.35 -4.05 -16.04
N ILE A 307 -31.36 -3.53 -17.27
CA ILE A 307 -31.71 -2.13 -17.55
C ILE A 307 -33.04 -2.10 -18.31
N ASN A 308 -34.04 -1.48 -17.69
CA ASN A 308 -35.37 -1.33 -18.25
C ASN A 308 -35.51 -0.04 -19.06
N GLN A 309 -36.44 -0.05 -20.01
CA GLN A 309 -36.90 1.12 -20.74
C GLN A 309 -38.39 1.33 -20.42
N ASP A 310 -38.85 2.59 -20.38
CA ASP A 310 -40.26 2.93 -20.13
C ASP A 310 -40.73 3.98 -21.15
N ASP A 311 -41.74 3.61 -21.95
CA ASP A 311 -42.34 4.45 -23.00
C ASP A 311 -43.19 5.60 -22.45
N ASN A 312 -43.44 5.66 -21.13
CA ASN A 312 -44.18 6.78 -20.54
C ASN A 312 -43.49 8.11 -20.89
N PRO A 313 -44.24 9.14 -21.34
CA PRO A 313 -43.68 10.43 -21.73
C PRO A 313 -42.95 11.18 -20.60
N LEU A 314 -43.26 10.89 -19.34
CA LEU A 314 -42.58 11.43 -18.16
C LEU A 314 -41.25 10.72 -17.87
N CYS A 315 -41.00 9.57 -18.49
CA CYS A 315 -39.73 8.87 -18.44
C CYS A 315 -38.82 9.31 -19.58
N ARG A 316 -37.52 9.35 -19.34
CA ARG A 316 -36.51 9.67 -20.35
C ARG A 316 -35.76 8.41 -20.82
N ASN A 317 -34.86 8.61 -21.78
CA ASN A 317 -33.89 7.58 -22.18
C ASN A 317 -32.92 7.27 -21.04
N ASN A 318 -32.31 6.08 -21.08
CA ASN A 318 -31.19 5.77 -20.20
C ASN A 318 -29.89 6.28 -20.83
N ASN A 319 -29.10 7.03 -20.06
CA ASN A 319 -27.76 7.49 -20.43
C ASN A 319 -26.81 7.17 -19.29
N LEU A 320 -25.98 6.14 -19.47
CA LEU A 320 -25.02 5.70 -18.46
C LEU A 320 -23.61 6.00 -18.96
N ASN A 321 -23.02 7.07 -18.46
CA ASN A 321 -21.61 7.40 -18.64
C ASN A 321 -20.81 6.88 -17.44
N ILE A 322 -20.01 5.84 -17.67
CA ILE A 322 -19.19 5.16 -16.67
C ILE A 322 -17.74 5.46 -17.03
N ASN A 323 -17.11 6.37 -16.31
CA ASN A 323 -15.80 6.90 -16.68
C ASN A 323 -14.68 5.85 -16.59
N ASN A 324 -14.92 4.73 -15.90
CA ASN A 324 -13.95 3.68 -15.71
C ASN A 324 -14.52 2.26 -15.94
N ILE A 325 -15.01 1.57 -14.90
CA ILE A 325 -15.37 0.13 -15.02
C ILE A 325 -16.88 -0.09 -14.93
N LEU A 326 -17.42 -0.79 -15.94
CA LEU A 326 -18.67 -1.53 -15.87
C LEU A 326 -18.36 -3.01 -15.58
N PHE A 327 -18.73 -3.50 -14.41
CA PHE A 327 -18.52 -4.88 -14.01
C PHE A 327 -19.85 -5.57 -13.74
N VAL A 328 -20.11 -6.68 -14.42
CA VAL A 328 -21.26 -7.55 -14.17
C VAL A 328 -20.78 -9.00 -14.02
N ALA A 329 -20.95 -9.58 -12.84
CA ALA A 329 -20.49 -10.94 -12.56
C ALA A 329 -21.34 -12.00 -13.29
N ASN A 330 -22.67 -11.82 -13.34
CA ASN A 330 -23.61 -12.77 -13.94
C ASN A 330 -24.18 -12.21 -15.26
N ALA A 331 -25.48 -12.41 -15.50
CA ALA A 331 -26.12 -12.01 -16.74
C ALA A 331 -26.27 -10.47 -16.82
N PHE A 332 -26.19 -9.94 -18.04
CA PHE A 332 -26.50 -8.55 -18.34
C PHE A 332 -27.56 -8.48 -19.43
N LYS A 333 -28.66 -7.78 -19.15
CA LYS A 333 -29.78 -7.64 -20.08
C LYS A 333 -30.20 -6.18 -20.22
N THR A 334 -30.37 -5.73 -21.46
CA THR A 334 -31.13 -4.51 -21.75
C THR A 334 -32.48 -4.88 -22.33
N ASN A 335 -33.56 -4.45 -21.68
CA ASN A 335 -34.90 -4.60 -22.21
C ASN A 335 -35.17 -3.51 -23.27
N THR A 336 -36.14 -3.80 -24.13
CA THR A 336 -36.44 -2.97 -25.30
C THR A 336 -37.77 -2.25 -25.16
N SER A 337 -37.86 -1.07 -25.73
CA SER A 337 -39.10 -0.33 -25.96
C SER A 337 -39.04 0.37 -27.32
N ASP A 338 -40.19 0.73 -27.85
CA ASP A 338 -40.29 1.27 -29.21
C ASP A 338 -39.82 2.72 -29.30
N THR A 339 -39.86 3.48 -28.20
CA THR A 339 -39.60 4.92 -28.22
C THR A 339 -38.38 5.36 -27.40
N ARG A 340 -37.75 4.44 -26.67
CA ARG A 340 -36.63 4.75 -25.79
C ARG A 340 -35.32 4.18 -26.26
N MET A 341 -34.26 4.81 -25.77
CA MET A 341 -32.89 4.38 -25.99
C MET A 341 -32.19 4.09 -24.67
N THR A 342 -31.22 3.20 -24.72
CA THR A 342 -30.25 2.92 -23.65
C THR A 342 -28.85 3.14 -24.21
N ASN A 343 -28.25 4.25 -23.80
CA ASN A 343 -26.88 4.60 -24.16
C ASN A 343 -25.96 4.24 -22.99
N ILE A 344 -24.90 3.48 -23.27
CA ILE A 344 -23.90 3.10 -22.27
C ILE A 344 -22.52 3.43 -22.83
N SER A 345 -21.73 4.15 -22.05
CA SER A 345 -20.32 4.45 -22.32
C SER A 345 -19.50 3.94 -21.16
N ALA A 346 -18.49 3.10 -21.43
CA ALA A 346 -17.52 2.72 -20.40
C ALA A 346 -16.10 2.60 -20.96
N LYS A 347 -15.09 2.92 -20.14
CA LYS A 347 -13.71 2.61 -20.49
C LYS A 347 -13.49 1.11 -20.55
N THR A 348 -13.85 0.39 -19.49
CA THR A 348 -13.73 -1.07 -19.43
C THR A 348 -15.05 -1.71 -19.07
N ALA A 349 -15.51 -2.65 -19.89
CA ALA A 349 -16.69 -3.47 -19.63
C ALA A 349 -16.31 -4.94 -19.43
N TYR A 350 -16.71 -5.52 -18.30
CA TYR A 350 -16.54 -6.94 -17.99
C TYR A 350 -17.89 -7.63 -17.76
N PHE A 351 -18.08 -8.76 -18.43
CA PHE A 351 -19.27 -9.59 -18.33
C PHE A 351 -18.90 -11.04 -18.05
N GLY A 352 -19.17 -11.50 -16.82
CA GLY A 352 -18.90 -12.88 -16.39
C GLY A 352 -19.97 -13.89 -16.82
N GLY A 353 -21.21 -13.44 -17.02
CA GLY A 353 -22.33 -14.25 -17.52
C GLY A 353 -22.75 -13.91 -18.94
N THR A 354 -23.96 -14.35 -19.31
CA THR A 354 -24.53 -14.11 -20.65
C THR A 354 -24.95 -12.66 -20.81
N VAL A 355 -24.77 -12.11 -22.02
CA VAL A 355 -25.20 -10.74 -22.33
C VAL A 355 -26.25 -10.75 -23.42
N ASP A 356 -27.37 -10.07 -23.18
CA ASP A 356 -28.47 -9.87 -24.12
C ASP A 356 -28.77 -8.38 -24.28
N LEU A 357 -28.18 -7.75 -25.31
CA LEU A 357 -28.44 -6.36 -25.68
C LEU A 357 -29.61 -6.30 -26.66
N ASN A 358 -30.82 -6.01 -26.14
CA ASN A 358 -32.03 -5.85 -26.95
C ASN A 358 -32.58 -4.41 -26.96
N GLY A 359 -32.20 -3.60 -25.97
CA GLY A 359 -32.57 -2.20 -25.90
C GLY A 359 -31.92 -1.41 -27.04
N ARG A 360 -32.73 -0.65 -27.79
CA ARG A 360 -32.22 0.29 -28.80
C ARG A 360 -31.27 1.29 -28.13
N GLY A 361 -30.19 1.67 -28.77
CA GLY A 361 -29.24 2.67 -28.27
C GLY A 361 -27.79 2.39 -28.65
N ASN A 362 -26.90 3.22 -28.11
CA ASN A 362 -25.48 3.21 -28.43
C ASN A 362 -24.66 2.67 -27.25
N TYR A 363 -23.86 1.64 -27.50
CA TYR A 363 -23.01 0.97 -26.53
C TYR A 363 -21.54 1.20 -26.90
N ASN A 364 -20.84 2.05 -26.17
CA ASN A 364 -19.48 2.48 -26.52
C ASN A 364 -18.49 2.01 -25.46
N PHE A 365 -17.54 1.17 -25.86
CA PHE A 365 -16.55 0.61 -24.95
C PHE A 365 -15.13 0.84 -25.47
N GLU A 366 -14.19 1.24 -24.60
CA GLU A 366 -12.77 1.22 -24.96
C GLU A 366 -12.22 -0.21 -24.87
N GLN A 367 -12.63 -0.96 -23.84
CA GLN A 367 -12.31 -2.36 -23.65
C GLN A 367 -13.54 -3.18 -23.30
N ILE A 368 -13.63 -4.40 -23.84
CA ILE A 368 -14.75 -5.32 -23.55
C ILE A 368 -14.26 -6.75 -23.33
N PHE A 369 -14.71 -7.38 -22.25
CA PHE A 369 -14.32 -8.73 -21.87
C PHE A 369 -15.55 -9.55 -21.53
N ALA A 370 -15.88 -10.54 -22.35
CA ALA A 370 -17.05 -11.40 -22.16
C ALA A 370 -16.65 -12.88 -22.05
N GLU A 371 -17.04 -13.49 -20.95
CA GLU A 371 -16.71 -14.87 -20.60
C GLU A 371 -17.69 -15.88 -21.22
N ARG A 372 -18.93 -15.47 -21.48
CA ARG A 372 -20.02 -16.31 -22.01
C ARG A 372 -20.61 -15.70 -23.29
N ALA A 373 -21.71 -16.30 -23.77
CA ALA A 373 -22.41 -15.85 -24.96
C ALA A 373 -22.83 -14.37 -24.84
N PHE A 374 -22.56 -13.62 -25.91
CA PHE A 374 -22.88 -12.20 -26.03
C PHE A 374 -23.73 -11.99 -27.26
N THR A 375 -24.99 -11.60 -27.05
CA THR A 375 -25.99 -11.41 -28.10
C THR A 375 -26.39 -9.95 -28.19
N MET A 376 -26.36 -9.42 -29.41
CA MET A 376 -26.92 -8.12 -29.75
C MET A 376 -28.04 -8.33 -30.76
N SER A 377 -29.23 -7.82 -30.47
CA SER A 377 -30.42 -8.08 -31.29
C SER A 377 -31.37 -6.89 -31.34
N GLY A 378 -31.66 -6.39 -32.53
CA GLY A 378 -32.66 -5.34 -32.76
C GLY A 378 -32.14 -4.18 -33.59
N GLY A 379 -33.07 -3.45 -34.21
CA GLY A 379 -32.75 -2.24 -34.97
C GLY A 379 -32.29 -1.10 -34.07
N ASN A 380 -31.24 -0.40 -34.49
CA ASN A 380 -30.55 0.65 -33.71
C ASN A 380 -29.97 0.12 -32.39
N VAL A 381 -29.51 -1.12 -32.36
CA VAL A 381 -28.64 -1.65 -31.29
C VAL A 381 -27.21 -1.59 -31.82
N ASP A 382 -26.52 -0.51 -31.49
CA ASP A 382 -25.23 -0.17 -32.08
C ASP A 382 -24.12 -0.24 -31.01
N LEU A 383 -23.11 -1.09 -31.20
CA LEU A 383 -21.95 -1.21 -30.29
C LEU A 383 -20.66 -0.81 -31.00
N SER A 384 -19.87 0.07 -30.38
CA SER A 384 -18.55 0.47 -30.86
C SER A 384 -17.45 0.09 -29.86
N LEU A 385 -16.39 -0.55 -30.34
CA LEU A 385 -15.20 -0.92 -29.57
C LEU A 385 -13.99 -0.14 -30.07
N LYS A 386 -13.29 0.58 -29.18
CA LYS A 386 -12.17 1.47 -29.53
C LYS A 386 -10.78 0.88 -29.34
N GLY A 387 -10.62 0.03 -28.34
CA GLY A 387 -9.32 -0.52 -27.93
C GLY A 387 -9.28 -2.03 -28.13
N VAL A 388 -9.34 -2.78 -27.04
CA VAL A 388 -9.13 -4.24 -27.07
C VAL A 388 -10.29 -4.98 -26.42
N GLY A 389 -10.63 -6.15 -26.94
CA GLY A 389 -11.59 -7.00 -26.25
C GLY A 389 -11.58 -8.45 -26.66
N TYR A 390 -12.33 -9.26 -25.91
CA TYR A 390 -12.57 -10.65 -26.27
C TYR A 390 -13.98 -11.14 -25.97
N PHE A 391 -14.36 -12.17 -26.73
CA PHE A 391 -15.52 -13.03 -26.49
C PHE A 391 -15.05 -14.49 -26.46
N LYS A 392 -15.05 -15.11 -25.27
CA LYS A 392 -14.56 -16.50 -25.09
C LYS A 392 -15.53 -17.55 -25.62
N ASP A 393 -16.81 -17.23 -25.67
CA ASP A 393 -17.84 -18.08 -26.26
C ASP A 393 -18.28 -17.50 -27.62
N THR A 394 -19.57 -17.18 -27.79
CA THR A 394 -20.13 -16.74 -29.07
C THR A 394 -20.50 -15.28 -29.02
N LEU A 395 -19.97 -14.48 -29.95
CA LEU A 395 -20.51 -13.17 -30.30
C LEU A 395 -21.59 -13.36 -31.37
N ALA A 396 -22.84 -13.03 -31.05
CA ALA A 396 -23.97 -13.08 -31.95
C ALA A 396 -24.51 -11.67 -32.23
N VAL A 397 -24.45 -11.23 -33.49
CA VAL A 397 -25.01 -9.94 -33.94
C VAL A 397 -26.19 -10.24 -34.85
N GLN A 398 -27.40 -9.89 -34.43
CA GLN A 398 -28.61 -10.30 -35.14
C GLN A 398 -29.69 -9.21 -35.25
N ASN A 399 -30.66 -9.44 -36.13
CA ASN A 399 -31.88 -8.65 -36.25
C ASN A 399 -31.61 -7.13 -36.36
N ASP A 400 -30.84 -6.73 -37.38
CA ASP A 400 -30.48 -5.32 -37.66
C ASP A 400 -29.46 -4.66 -36.71
N ALA A 401 -28.91 -5.37 -35.72
CA ALA A 401 -27.87 -4.84 -34.83
C ALA A 401 -26.53 -4.60 -35.55
N VAL A 402 -25.77 -3.60 -35.10
CA VAL A 402 -24.47 -3.24 -35.69
C VAL A 402 -23.38 -3.30 -34.63
N PHE A 403 -22.30 -4.02 -34.93
CA PHE A 403 -21.08 -4.01 -34.13
C PHE A 403 -19.95 -3.36 -34.94
N LYS A 404 -19.27 -2.39 -34.37
CA LYS A 404 -18.20 -1.64 -35.02
C LYS A 404 -16.88 -1.76 -34.24
N LEU A 405 -15.83 -2.19 -34.92
CA LEU A 405 -14.45 -2.02 -34.47
C LEU A 405 -13.93 -0.70 -35.01
N GLU A 406 -13.62 0.23 -34.11
CA GLU A 406 -13.05 1.52 -34.48
C GLU A 406 -11.57 1.40 -34.88
N ARG A 407 -11.00 2.52 -35.32
CA ARG A 407 -9.64 2.60 -35.84
C ARG A 407 -8.61 2.02 -34.87
N GLY A 408 -7.88 1.00 -35.31
CA GLY A 408 -6.82 0.35 -34.53
C GLY A 408 -7.30 -0.62 -33.45
N ALA A 409 -8.61 -0.85 -33.32
CA ALA A 409 -9.16 -1.76 -32.31
C ALA A 409 -8.81 -3.22 -32.62
N LYS A 410 -8.67 -4.04 -31.57
CA LYS A 410 -8.36 -5.47 -31.68
C LYS A 410 -9.40 -6.32 -30.96
N LEU A 411 -9.97 -7.29 -31.65
CA LEU A 411 -10.99 -8.18 -31.09
C LEU A 411 -10.63 -9.65 -31.27
N TYR A 412 -10.75 -10.42 -30.19
CA TYR A 412 -10.49 -11.86 -30.15
C TYR A 412 -11.78 -12.62 -29.86
N CYS A 413 -12.31 -13.36 -30.83
CA CYS A 413 -13.56 -14.10 -30.71
C CYS A 413 -13.33 -15.59 -30.88
N ASN A 414 -13.92 -16.42 -30.02
CA ASN A 414 -13.93 -17.86 -30.27
C ASN A 414 -14.88 -18.18 -31.45
N ARG A 415 -16.15 -17.79 -31.31
CA ARG A 415 -17.19 -17.97 -32.32
C ARG A 415 -17.86 -16.65 -32.66
N LEU A 416 -18.19 -16.48 -33.93
CA LEU A 416 -18.90 -15.31 -34.44
C LEU A 416 -20.08 -15.74 -35.31
N SER A 417 -21.23 -15.11 -35.10
CA SER A 417 -22.44 -15.33 -35.90
C SER A 417 -23.11 -14.00 -36.21
N VAL A 418 -23.33 -13.70 -37.49
CA VAL A 418 -24.05 -12.48 -37.91
C VAL A 418 -25.24 -12.85 -38.80
N ARG A 419 -26.47 -12.59 -38.34
CA ARG A 419 -27.69 -13.16 -38.96
C ARG A 419 -28.88 -12.20 -38.94
N ASN A 420 -29.81 -12.39 -39.87
CA ASN A 420 -31.09 -11.69 -39.98
C ASN A 420 -31.01 -10.17 -40.24
N GLY A 421 -31.99 -9.64 -40.97
CA GLY A 421 -32.09 -8.23 -41.30
C GLY A 421 -30.82 -7.66 -41.95
N SER A 422 -30.45 -6.46 -41.56
CA SER A 422 -29.29 -5.67 -41.94
C SER A 422 -28.11 -5.78 -40.96
N ALA A 423 -28.16 -6.76 -40.05
CA ALA A 423 -27.12 -6.98 -39.04
C ALA A 423 -25.74 -7.13 -39.68
N LYS A 424 -24.73 -6.47 -39.11
CA LYS A 424 -23.38 -6.39 -39.70
C LYS A 424 -22.29 -6.09 -38.68
N ILE A 425 -21.06 -6.44 -39.06
CA ILE A 425 -19.83 -6.03 -38.38
C ILE A 425 -19.08 -5.05 -39.27
N ILE A 426 -18.62 -3.93 -38.72
CA ILE A 426 -17.83 -2.93 -39.45
C ILE A 426 -16.41 -2.90 -38.89
N LEU A 427 -15.41 -3.01 -39.77
CA LEU A 427 -13.98 -2.95 -39.43
C LEU A 427 -13.37 -1.67 -40.01
N ASP A 428 -13.14 -0.65 -39.18
CA ASP A 428 -12.50 0.60 -39.60
C ASP A 428 -10.98 0.44 -39.81
N GLN A 429 -10.32 1.52 -40.27
CA GLN A 429 -8.90 1.53 -40.63
C GLN A 429 -8.01 0.93 -39.53
N GLY A 430 -7.24 -0.11 -39.87
CA GLY A 430 -6.30 -0.75 -38.95
C GLY A 430 -6.95 -1.58 -37.83
N ALA A 431 -8.27 -1.76 -37.83
CA ALA A 431 -8.93 -2.70 -36.92
C ALA A 431 -8.59 -4.15 -37.27
N GLU A 432 -8.42 -5.00 -36.26
CA GLU A 432 -8.06 -6.41 -36.41
C GLU A 432 -9.05 -7.32 -35.67
N LEU A 433 -9.66 -8.26 -36.40
CA LEU A 433 -10.58 -9.25 -35.86
C LEU A 433 -9.98 -10.67 -35.98
N TYR A 434 -9.72 -11.31 -34.86
CA TYR A 434 -9.20 -12.67 -34.77
C TYR A 434 -10.30 -13.64 -34.35
N ILE A 435 -10.49 -14.71 -35.12
CA ILE A 435 -11.59 -15.67 -34.91
C ILE A 435 -11.01 -17.09 -34.86
N ALA A 436 -11.30 -17.82 -33.78
CA ALA A 436 -10.74 -19.16 -33.56
C ALA A 436 -11.39 -20.23 -34.46
N THR A 437 -12.62 -19.99 -34.92
CA THR A 437 -13.42 -20.92 -35.71
C THR A 437 -13.67 -20.40 -37.13
N SER A 438 -14.10 -21.30 -38.03
CA SER A 438 -14.48 -20.95 -39.40
C SER A 438 -15.85 -20.28 -39.47
N LEU A 439 -16.02 -19.31 -40.36
CA LEU A 439 -17.28 -18.60 -40.55
C LEU A 439 -18.19 -19.20 -41.64
N ASP A 440 -19.49 -19.21 -41.35
CA ASP A 440 -20.51 -19.47 -42.38
C ASP A 440 -20.57 -18.34 -43.42
N LEU A 441 -21.10 -18.64 -44.62
CA LEU A 441 -21.13 -17.69 -45.74
C LEU A 441 -21.95 -16.44 -45.42
N ASN A 442 -23.04 -16.59 -44.65
CA ASN A 442 -23.89 -15.47 -44.26
C ASN A 442 -23.12 -14.48 -43.37
N THR A 443 -22.37 -15.00 -42.41
CA THR A 443 -21.56 -14.21 -41.50
C THR A 443 -20.44 -13.49 -42.27
N ARG A 444 -19.72 -14.18 -43.17
CA ARG A 444 -18.67 -13.57 -44.01
C ARG A 444 -19.17 -12.40 -44.84
N ASN A 445 -20.33 -12.55 -45.48
CA ASN A 445 -20.92 -11.51 -46.33
C ASN A 445 -21.41 -10.27 -45.55
N ARG A 446 -21.49 -10.36 -44.22
CA ARG A 446 -21.96 -9.29 -43.31
C ARG A 446 -20.82 -8.60 -42.56
N ILE A 447 -19.57 -8.97 -42.83
CA ILE A 447 -18.39 -8.25 -42.37
C ILE A 447 -18.05 -7.19 -43.42
N GLN A 448 -18.24 -5.92 -43.06
CA GLN A 448 -17.89 -4.77 -43.88
C GLN A 448 -16.46 -4.31 -43.52
N ILE A 449 -15.56 -4.34 -44.51
CA ILE A 449 -14.15 -3.97 -44.33
C ILE A 449 -13.91 -2.55 -44.86
N ASN A 450 -13.68 -1.60 -43.96
CA ASN A 450 -13.37 -0.20 -44.25
C ASN A 450 -11.90 0.13 -43.92
N GLY A 451 -10.97 -0.72 -44.36
CA GLY A 451 -9.53 -0.58 -44.09
C GLY A 451 -9.01 -1.36 -42.88
N GLY A 452 -9.85 -2.18 -42.24
CA GLY A 452 -9.44 -3.18 -41.25
C GLY A 452 -9.13 -4.55 -41.87
N SER A 453 -8.99 -5.58 -41.04
CA SER A 453 -8.75 -6.96 -41.47
C SER A 453 -9.37 -7.97 -40.49
N TYR A 454 -9.63 -9.18 -40.97
CA TYR A 454 -10.01 -10.30 -40.11
C TYR A 454 -9.32 -11.59 -40.52
N ILE A 455 -9.12 -12.50 -39.57
CA ILE A 455 -8.52 -13.83 -39.76
C ILE A 455 -9.38 -14.86 -39.05
N GLU A 456 -9.78 -15.91 -39.75
CA GLU A 456 -10.50 -17.07 -39.20
C GLU A 456 -9.58 -18.29 -39.01
N ASN A 457 -10.02 -19.24 -38.18
CA ASN A 457 -9.21 -20.40 -37.77
C ASN A 457 -7.84 -20.01 -37.19
N TYR A 458 -7.77 -18.87 -36.50
CA TYR A 458 -6.53 -18.35 -35.93
C TYR A 458 -6.33 -18.86 -34.50
N ASN A 459 -5.14 -19.39 -34.20
CA ASN A 459 -4.78 -19.77 -32.85
C ASN A 459 -4.17 -18.57 -32.12
N PHE A 460 -4.82 -18.10 -31.07
CA PHE A 460 -4.39 -16.94 -30.29
C PHE A 460 -4.56 -17.17 -28.79
N SER A 461 -3.81 -16.41 -27.99
CA SER A 461 -4.06 -16.27 -26.56
C SER A 461 -4.92 -15.04 -26.33
N TYR A 462 -5.92 -15.16 -25.45
CA TYR A 462 -6.70 -13.99 -25.03
C TYR A 462 -5.82 -12.97 -24.29
N PRO A 463 -6.08 -11.67 -24.47
CA PRO A 463 -5.41 -10.66 -23.66
C PRO A 463 -5.78 -10.84 -22.18
N PRO A 464 -4.85 -10.56 -21.25
CA PRO A 464 -5.11 -10.67 -19.82
C PRO A 464 -6.19 -9.66 -19.39
N LEU A 465 -6.92 -10.00 -18.32
CA LEU A 465 -7.84 -9.06 -17.70
C LEU A 465 -7.04 -7.94 -17.01
N PRO A 466 -7.55 -6.70 -16.97
CA PRO A 466 -6.99 -5.65 -16.13
C PRO A 466 -7.04 -6.04 -14.64
N ASN A 467 -6.01 -5.68 -13.88
CA ASN A 467 -5.91 -6.00 -12.44
C ASN A 467 -7.14 -5.55 -11.64
N ASP A 468 -7.73 -4.39 -11.97
CA ASP A 468 -8.93 -3.86 -11.29
C ASP A 468 -10.14 -4.81 -11.42
N ILE A 469 -10.25 -5.55 -12.53
CA ILE A 469 -11.31 -6.56 -12.72
C ILE A 469 -11.04 -7.77 -11.82
N GLU A 470 -9.80 -8.21 -11.70
CA GLU A 470 -9.43 -9.32 -10.81
C GLU A 470 -9.64 -8.94 -9.34
N LEU A 471 -9.29 -7.71 -8.96
CA LEU A 471 -9.58 -7.16 -7.64
C LEU A 471 -11.08 -7.19 -7.37
N ILE A 472 -11.90 -6.58 -8.24
CA ILE A 472 -13.36 -6.58 -8.07
C ILE A 472 -13.88 -8.00 -7.90
N LYS A 473 -13.42 -8.99 -8.68
CA LYS A 473 -13.89 -10.37 -8.56
C LYS A 473 -13.63 -10.95 -7.17
N ASN A 474 -12.46 -10.71 -6.63
CA ASN A 474 -11.98 -11.35 -5.40
C ASN A 474 -12.31 -10.56 -4.12
N THR A 475 -12.66 -9.28 -4.23
CA THR A 475 -13.03 -8.46 -3.07
C THR A 475 -14.44 -8.76 -2.57
N ASP A 476 -14.57 -8.99 -1.27
CA ASP A 476 -15.85 -8.88 -0.54
C ASP A 476 -16.00 -7.45 -0.01
N PHE A 477 -16.79 -6.62 -0.71
CA PHE A 477 -17.02 -5.23 -0.34
C PHE A 477 -17.91 -5.08 0.90
N SER A 478 -18.44 -6.19 1.44
CA SER A 478 -19.25 -6.20 2.66
C SER A 478 -18.47 -6.63 3.91
N GLU A 479 -17.18 -6.93 3.75
CA GLU A 479 -16.32 -7.32 4.86
C GLU A 479 -16.25 -6.23 5.94
N GLY A 480 -16.37 -6.62 7.20
CA GLY A 480 -16.32 -5.71 8.35
C GLY A 480 -17.66 -5.10 8.76
N ILE A 481 -18.69 -5.09 7.90
CA ILE A 481 -20.02 -4.58 8.25
C ILE A 481 -20.62 -5.39 9.41
N THR A 482 -20.96 -4.72 10.52
CA THR A 482 -21.55 -5.35 11.70
C THR A 482 -23.02 -5.73 11.48
N MET A 483 -23.48 -6.67 12.31
CA MET A 483 -24.89 -7.07 12.42
C MET A 483 -25.64 -6.32 13.54
N GLU A 484 -24.95 -5.43 14.27
CA GLU A 484 -25.56 -4.63 15.34
C GLU A 484 -26.61 -3.68 14.77
N PRO A 485 -27.78 -3.48 15.42
CA PRO A 485 -28.81 -2.56 14.95
C PRO A 485 -28.25 -1.16 14.67
N LEU A 486 -28.67 -0.55 13.55
CA LEU A 486 -28.35 0.85 13.28
C LEU A 486 -28.91 1.74 14.39
N PRO A 487 -28.19 2.80 14.80
CA PRO A 487 -28.57 3.62 15.94
C PRO A 487 -29.88 4.35 15.67
N ASN A 488 -30.70 4.49 16.73
CA ASN A 488 -31.85 5.39 16.78
C ASN A 488 -31.77 6.28 18.02
N ASP A 489 -32.52 7.36 18.03
CA ASP A 489 -32.59 8.25 19.20
C ASP A 489 -33.96 8.96 19.30
N PRO A 490 -34.31 9.51 20.47
CA PRO A 490 -35.66 10.06 20.69
C PRO A 490 -35.85 11.48 20.11
N VAL A 491 -34.85 12.06 19.44
CA VAL A 491 -34.89 13.45 18.95
C VAL A 491 -35.36 13.47 17.50
N GLY A 492 -36.59 13.91 17.25
CA GLY A 492 -37.15 13.95 15.89
C GLY A 492 -38.03 12.74 15.63
N SER A 493 -37.53 11.76 14.87
CA SER A 493 -38.28 10.54 14.55
C SER A 493 -37.75 9.35 15.37
N GLU A 494 -38.59 8.74 16.22
CA GLU A 494 -38.19 7.61 17.10
C GLU A 494 -37.61 6.39 16.35
N ASP A 495 -37.93 6.24 15.06
CA ASP A 495 -37.44 5.16 14.20
C ASP A 495 -36.05 5.43 13.59
N LEU A 496 -35.53 6.65 13.72
CA LEU A 496 -34.29 7.09 13.08
C LEU A 496 -33.27 7.52 14.14
N GLY A 497 -32.00 7.51 13.75
CA GLY A 497 -30.92 8.15 14.50
C GLY A 497 -30.15 9.07 13.59
N SER A 498 -29.57 10.15 14.13
CA SER A 498 -28.75 11.04 13.31
C SER A 498 -27.58 11.67 14.04
N THR A 499 -26.52 11.93 13.27
CA THR A 499 -25.34 12.70 13.69
C THR A 499 -25.09 13.79 12.68
N ALA A 500 -24.87 15.02 13.15
CA ALA A 500 -24.62 16.17 12.28
C ALA A 500 -23.25 16.80 12.55
N ASP A 501 -22.63 17.29 11.48
CA ASP A 501 -21.42 18.12 11.51
C ASP A 501 -21.74 19.50 10.94
N THR A 502 -21.90 20.47 11.84
CA THR A 502 -22.16 21.88 11.49
C THR A 502 -20.87 22.69 11.35
N SER A 503 -19.69 22.08 11.48
CA SER A 503 -18.41 22.76 11.33
C SER A 503 -18.00 22.96 9.86
N VAL A 504 -18.66 22.25 8.95
CA VAL A 504 -18.45 22.28 7.50
C VAL A 504 -19.63 22.95 6.78
N SER A 505 -19.38 23.45 5.55
CA SER A 505 -20.38 24.16 4.75
C SER A 505 -20.45 23.58 3.33
N PRO A 506 -21.62 23.09 2.86
CA PRO A 506 -22.87 22.97 3.62
C PRO A 506 -22.73 21.99 4.81
N PRO A 507 -23.55 22.13 5.87
CA PRO A 507 -23.50 21.22 7.00
C PRO A 507 -23.83 19.81 6.55
N GLN A 508 -23.19 18.84 7.20
CA GLN A 508 -23.39 17.43 6.89
C GLN A 508 -24.24 16.75 7.96
N ILE A 509 -25.01 15.75 7.55
CA ILE A 509 -25.78 14.91 8.45
C ILE A 509 -25.81 13.47 7.93
N VAL A 510 -25.64 12.51 8.83
CA VAL A 510 -25.93 11.10 8.55
C VAL A 510 -27.23 10.73 9.25
N ILE A 511 -28.08 9.98 8.54
CA ILE A 511 -29.36 9.47 9.03
C ILE A 511 -29.33 7.95 8.91
N TYR A 512 -29.60 7.29 10.03
CA TYR A 512 -29.66 5.86 10.17
C TYR A 512 -31.12 5.41 10.29
N GLY A 513 -31.50 4.39 9.52
CA GLY A 513 -32.81 3.75 9.63
C GLY A 513 -32.70 2.24 9.55
N GLU A 514 -32.84 1.55 10.68
CA GLU A 514 -32.73 0.09 10.73
C GLU A 514 -33.77 -0.59 9.83
N SER A 515 -35.03 -0.14 9.88
CA SER A 515 -36.11 -0.77 9.09
C SER A 515 -36.29 -0.13 7.70
N GLN A 516 -36.20 1.19 7.60
CA GLN A 516 -36.37 1.98 6.38
C GLN A 516 -36.06 3.45 6.68
N ILE A 517 -35.93 4.27 5.64
CA ILE A 517 -35.94 5.74 5.75
C ILE A 517 -37.03 6.29 4.83
N ASN A 518 -38.00 6.99 5.41
CA ASN A 518 -38.99 7.75 4.64
C ASN A 518 -38.64 9.24 4.69
N GLN A 519 -38.80 9.94 3.56
CA GLN A 519 -38.45 11.35 3.45
C GLN A 519 -39.08 12.22 4.55
N ASN A 520 -40.37 12.05 4.86
CA ASN A 520 -41.03 12.84 5.92
C ASN A 520 -40.37 12.64 7.30
N GLN A 521 -40.00 11.39 7.64
CA GLN A 521 -39.34 11.08 8.91
C GLN A 521 -37.93 11.66 8.95
N ALA A 522 -37.20 11.56 7.84
CA ALA A 522 -35.88 12.17 7.71
C ALA A 522 -35.94 13.71 7.84
N GLU A 523 -36.97 14.34 7.28
CA GLU A 523 -37.19 15.78 7.45
C GLU A 523 -37.47 16.16 8.92
N ASP A 524 -38.27 15.37 9.64
CA ASP A 524 -38.53 15.63 11.06
C ASP A 524 -37.24 15.47 11.90
N GLU A 525 -36.44 14.45 11.60
CA GLU A 525 -35.13 14.18 12.21
C GLU A 525 -34.14 15.35 11.98
N ILE A 526 -34.01 15.79 10.74
CA ILE A 526 -33.11 16.91 10.37
C ILE A 526 -33.55 18.21 11.05
N ARG A 527 -34.86 18.52 11.07
CA ARG A 527 -35.37 19.74 11.72
C ARG A 527 -35.01 19.76 13.20
N ALA A 528 -35.18 18.62 13.88
CA ALA A 528 -34.86 18.49 15.28
C ALA A 528 -33.35 18.59 15.54
N ARG A 529 -32.52 17.90 14.74
CA ARG A 529 -31.06 17.85 14.93
C ARG A 529 -30.37 19.17 14.64
N LEU A 530 -30.75 19.83 13.54
CA LEU A 530 -30.10 21.07 13.06
C LEU A 530 -30.85 22.34 13.49
N ASN A 531 -31.98 22.21 14.19
CA ASN A 531 -32.85 23.31 14.61
C ASN A 531 -33.23 24.23 13.43
N LEU A 532 -33.65 23.62 12.31
CA LEU A 532 -34.03 24.32 11.08
C LEU A 532 -35.55 24.53 11.01
N SER A 533 -35.98 25.71 10.55
CA SER A 533 -37.40 26.05 10.36
C SER A 533 -38.01 25.49 9.07
N SER A 534 -37.18 25.16 8.09
CA SER A 534 -37.56 24.55 6.81
C SER A 534 -36.40 23.73 6.27
N ILE A 535 -36.69 22.69 5.51
CA ILE A 535 -35.68 21.81 4.93
C ILE A 535 -35.69 21.90 3.42
N ASP A 536 -34.49 22.05 2.87
CA ASP A 536 -34.19 21.76 1.49
C ASP A 536 -32.96 20.85 1.46
N PHE A 537 -33.14 19.60 1.04
CA PHE A 537 -32.06 18.60 0.93
C PHE A 537 -30.91 19.07 0.03
N SER A 538 -31.17 20.00 -0.90
CA SER A 538 -30.13 20.56 -1.77
C SER A 538 -29.16 21.51 -1.05
N THR A 539 -29.53 21.99 0.15
CA THR A 539 -28.70 22.87 0.99
C THR A 539 -27.89 22.12 2.04
N LEU A 540 -28.07 20.80 2.12
CA LEU A 540 -27.39 19.89 3.03
C LEU A 540 -26.57 18.86 2.26
N SER A 541 -25.62 18.25 2.96
CA SER A 541 -24.94 17.04 2.54
C SER A 541 -25.39 15.89 3.42
N MET A 542 -26.08 14.91 2.84
CA MET A 542 -26.81 13.90 3.60
C MET A 542 -26.38 12.48 3.25
N PHE A 543 -26.07 11.70 4.29
CA PHE A 543 -25.70 10.29 4.15
C PHE A 543 -26.85 9.44 4.68
N LEU A 544 -27.54 8.74 3.79
CA LEU A 544 -28.69 7.90 4.15
C LEU A 544 -28.24 6.46 4.28
N ILE A 545 -28.31 5.91 5.50
CA ILE A 545 -27.84 4.55 5.79
C ILE A 545 -28.99 3.71 6.31
N SER A 546 -29.33 2.62 5.61
CA SER A 546 -30.47 1.77 6.00
C SER A 546 -30.20 0.29 5.79
N ARG A 547 -30.89 -0.58 6.56
CA ARG A 547 -31.01 -2.00 6.22
C ARG A 547 -32.30 -2.35 5.47
N GLY A 548 -33.18 -1.37 5.24
CA GLY A 548 -34.37 -1.52 4.41
C GLY A 548 -34.41 -0.54 3.25
N ASN A 549 -35.62 -0.17 2.86
CA ASN A 549 -35.87 0.67 1.69
C ASN A 549 -35.77 2.17 2.05
N ILE A 550 -35.53 2.99 1.02
CA ILE A 550 -35.59 4.45 1.14
C ILE A 550 -36.69 4.97 0.24
N THR A 551 -37.61 5.74 0.79
CA THR A 551 -38.79 6.25 0.09
C THR A 551 -38.84 7.78 0.08
N PHE A 552 -38.81 8.36 -1.12
CA PHE A 552 -38.98 9.79 -1.36
C PHE A 552 -40.44 10.10 -1.66
N SER A 553 -41.18 10.62 -0.68
CA SER A 553 -42.63 10.85 -0.73
C SER A 553 -43.06 12.05 -1.57
N GLY A 554 -42.13 12.92 -1.95
CA GLY A 554 -42.41 14.12 -2.76
C GLY A 554 -43.02 13.82 -4.13
N SER A 555 -43.87 14.72 -4.63
CA SER A 555 -44.48 14.61 -5.96
C SER A 555 -43.58 15.10 -7.10
N GLY A 556 -42.48 15.79 -6.77
CA GLY A 556 -41.50 16.35 -7.71
C GLY A 556 -40.08 15.83 -7.44
N LEU A 557 -39.11 16.31 -8.23
CA LEU A 557 -37.72 15.89 -8.15
C LEU A 557 -37.12 16.19 -6.77
N THR A 558 -36.61 15.15 -6.12
CA THR A 558 -35.77 15.30 -4.93
C THR A 558 -34.31 15.49 -5.35
N ASN A 559 -33.67 16.56 -4.86
CA ASN A 559 -32.23 16.78 -5.02
C ASN A 559 -31.53 16.42 -3.72
N LEU A 560 -30.54 15.53 -3.79
CA LEU A 560 -29.77 15.01 -2.67
C LEU A 560 -28.29 15.20 -2.98
N ASN A 561 -27.55 15.92 -2.13
CA ASN A 561 -26.09 15.89 -2.15
C ASN A 561 -25.64 14.95 -1.05
N GLY A 562 -24.81 13.95 -1.33
CA GLY A 562 -24.58 12.88 -0.36
C GLY A 562 -24.20 11.53 -0.92
N ALA A 563 -24.51 10.52 -0.12
CA ALA A 563 -24.46 9.12 -0.52
C ALA A 563 -25.62 8.32 0.10
N ILE A 564 -25.94 7.20 -0.52
CA ILE A 564 -26.93 6.23 -0.05
C ILE A 564 -26.24 4.89 0.17
N ILE A 565 -26.33 4.36 1.39
CA ILE A 565 -25.70 3.09 1.77
C ILE A 565 -26.78 2.15 2.31
N SER A 566 -27.01 1.04 1.62
CA SER A 566 -27.86 -0.04 2.09
C SER A 566 -27.04 -1.23 2.56
N LEU A 567 -27.30 -1.66 3.80
CA LEU A 567 -26.66 -2.81 4.45
C LEU A 567 -27.61 -4.01 4.53
N GLY A 568 -28.79 -3.90 3.92
CA GLY A 568 -29.79 -4.97 3.84
C GLY A 568 -29.50 -5.99 2.74
N SER A 569 -30.27 -7.08 2.73
CA SER A 569 -30.21 -8.11 1.67
C SER A 569 -30.84 -7.66 0.35
N THR A 570 -31.74 -6.67 0.41
CA THR A 570 -32.44 -6.08 -0.74
C THR A 570 -32.67 -4.62 -0.47
N PHE A 571 -32.52 -3.79 -1.50
CA PHE A 571 -32.68 -2.35 -1.40
C PHE A 571 -33.50 -1.80 -2.56
N ASN A 572 -34.57 -1.09 -2.23
CA ASN A 572 -35.37 -0.33 -3.20
C ASN A 572 -35.28 1.15 -2.89
N ILE A 573 -34.99 1.94 -3.93
CA ILE A 573 -35.21 3.38 -3.92
C ILE A 573 -36.61 3.59 -4.47
N ASN A 574 -37.53 4.03 -3.61
CA ASN A 574 -38.92 4.27 -3.98
C ASN A 574 -39.18 5.77 -4.10
N THR A 575 -40.06 6.12 -5.02
CA THR A 575 -40.71 7.44 -5.06
C THR A 575 -42.18 7.27 -4.64
N GLY A 576 -42.79 8.34 -4.13
CA GLY A 576 -44.14 8.33 -3.58
C GLY A 576 -45.23 8.11 -4.63
N SER A 577 -46.29 8.93 -4.60
CA SER A 577 -47.44 8.75 -5.49
C SER A 577 -47.12 8.94 -6.98
N ASN A 578 -46.05 9.66 -7.31
CA ASN A 578 -45.55 9.83 -8.67
C ASN A 578 -44.28 8.99 -8.89
N PRO A 579 -44.34 7.85 -9.60
CA PRO A 579 -43.17 7.01 -9.85
C PRO A 579 -42.10 7.71 -10.70
N TYR A 580 -42.47 8.76 -11.45
CA TYR A 580 -41.59 9.51 -12.35
C TYR A 580 -40.99 10.78 -11.71
N ALA A 581 -41.28 11.06 -10.42
CA ALA A 581 -40.76 12.24 -9.72
C ALA A 581 -39.23 12.35 -9.83
N GLY A 582 -38.55 11.20 -9.79
CA GLY A 582 -37.11 11.09 -9.95
C GLY A 582 -36.35 11.45 -8.68
N LEU A 583 -35.07 11.11 -8.69
CA LEU A 583 -34.11 11.49 -7.67
C LEU A 583 -32.86 11.99 -8.38
N LYS A 584 -32.32 13.13 -7.97
CA LYS A 584 -30.99 13.56 -8.38
C LYS A 584 -30.05 13.46 -7.19
N LEU A 585 -29.11 12.52 -7.28
CA LEU A 585 -28.05 12.31 -6.31
C LEU A 585 -26.73 12.89 -6.83
N VAL A 586 -26.17 13.84 -6.11
CA VAL A 586 -24.84 14.39 -6.37
C VAL A 586 -23.91 13.88 -5.28
N TYR A 587 -22.93 13.08 -5.66
CA TYR A 587 -22.01 12.46 -4.73
C TYR A 587 -21.08 13.49 -4.06
N ASN A 588 -20.88 13.34 -2.76
CA ASN A 588 -19.81 14.00 -2.02
C ASN A 588 -19.30 13.14 -0.86
N ASN A 589 -18.07 13.38 -0.44
CA ASN A 589 -17.45 12.62 0.65
C ASN A 589 -17.98 13.10 2.02
N PRO A 590 -18.15 12.19 2.99
CA PRO A 590 -18.40 12.56 4.38
C PRO A 590 -17.21 13.33 4.96
N SER A 591 -17.48 14.24 5.89
CA SER A 591 -16.47 14.87 6.74
C SER A 591 -15.93 13.82 7.70
N SER A 592 -14.74 14.03 8.25
CA SER A 592 -14.12 13.06 9.17
C SER A 592 -15.00 12.72 10.38
N ALA A 593 -15.81 13.68 10.86
CA ALA A 593 -16.73 13.43 11.96
C ALA A 593 -17.90 12.50 11.55
N ILE A 594 -18.45 12.71 10.35
CA ILE A 594 -19.52 11.86 9.81
C ILE A 594 -18.97 10.48 9.43
N GLU A 595 -17.80 10.42 8.80
CA GLU A 595 -17.09 9.19 8.44
C GLU A 595 -16.85 8.32 9.69
N GLN A 596 -16.21 8.86 10.73
CA GLN A 596 -15.95 8.13 11.98
C GLN A 596 -17.26 7.65 12.65
N ASN A 597 -18.34 8.43 12.54
CA ASN A 597 -19.63 8.02 13.07
C ASN A 597 -20.23 6.85 12.28
N ILE A 598 -20.11 6.85 10.94
CA ILE A 598 -20.55 5.74 10.09
C ILE A 598 -19.73 4.49 10.41
N GLU A 599 -18.41 4.61 10.50
CA GLU A 599 -17.50 3.50 10.81
C GLU A 599 -17.87 2.84 12.14
N SER A 600 -18.01 3.64 13.20
CA SER A 600 -18.34 3.13 14.54
C SER A 600 -19.75 2.53 14.63
N SER A 601 -20.71 3.05 13.85
CA SER A 601 -22.11 2.59 13.90
C SER A 601 -22.37 1.37 13.02
N THR A 602 -21.56 1.14 11.99
CA THR A 602 -21.83 0.11 10.96
C THR A 602 -20.73 -0.92 10.80
N GLY A 603 -19.54 -0.68 11.36
CA GLY A 603 -18.33 -1.47 11.11
C GLY A 603 -17.77 -1.33 9.70
N ILE A 604 -18.38 -0.49 8.84
CA ILE A 604 -17.80 -0.13 7.55
C ILE A 604 -16.40 0.41 7.83
N LYS A 605 -15.40 -0.19 7.21
CA LYS A 605 -14.05 0.35 7.24
C LYS A 605 -13.85 1.19 5.98
N PRO A 606 -13.12 2.32 6.07
CA PRO A 606 -12.67 3.04 4.89
C PRO A 606 -11.75 2.12 4.08
N SER A 607 -11.43 2.54 2.86
CA SER A 607 -10.80 1.71 1.84
C SER A 607 -9.46 1.23 2.37
N GLN A 608 -9.43 0.01 2.91
CA GLN A 608 -8.17 -0.64 3.19
C GLN A 608 -7.60 -1.02 1.84
N LEU A 609 -6.57 -0.29 1.41
CA LEU A 609 -5.64 -0.82 0.44
C LEU A 609 -5.04 -2.06 1.10
N ILE A 610 -5.43 -3.24 0.60
CA ILE A 610 -4.84 -4.51 1.02
C ILE A 610 -3.38 -4.47 0.57
N PHE A 611 -2.50 -4.08 1.48
CA PHE A 611 -1.07 -4.34 1.38
C PHE A 611 -0.74 -5.50 2.30
N THR A 612 -0.30 -6.60 1.69
CA THR A 612 0.21 -7.75 2.43
C THR A 612 1.55 -7.41 3.07
N GLU A 613 1.72 -7.88 4.31
CA GLU A 613 2.91 -7.82 5.18
C GLU A 613 4.24 -8.15 4.46
N ASP A 614 4.17 -8.90 3.35
CA ASP A 614 5.30 -9.37 2.56
C ASP A 614 6.09 -8.27 1.82
N ASN A 615 5.52 -7.07 1.61
CA ASN A 615 6.24 -5.99 0.91
C ASN A 615 7.07 -5.08 1.84
N ALA A 616 6.87 -5.16 3.16
CA ALA A 616 7.64 -4.38 4.15
C ALA A 616 9.00 -5.00 4.51
N GLN A 617 9.27 -6.23 4.08
CA GLN A 617 10.43 -7.03 4.52
C GLN A 617 11.66 -7.03 3.59
N LEU A 618 11.81 -6.06 2.68
CA LEU A 618 12.95 -6.06 1.74
C LEU A 618 13.93 -4.90 1.98
N SER A 619 14.64 -4.94 3.12
CA SER A 619 15.96 -4.34 3.31
C SER A 619 16.62 -4.89 4.59
N ASN A 620 17.47 -5.92 4.49
CA ASN A 620 18.07 -6.60 5.65
C ASN A 620 19.19 -5.83 6.39
N VAL A 621 19.56 -4.59 6.04
CA VAL A 621 20.54 -3.76 6.79
C VAL A 621 20.28 -2.25 6.57
N LEU A 622 20.05 -1.47 7.65
CA LEU A 622 19.68 -0.05 7.61
C LEU A 622 20.87 0.95 7.72
N TYR A 623 22.10 0.46 7.66
CA TYR A 623 23.32 1.27 7.67
C TYR A 623 24.30 0.84 6.57
N ARG A 624 25.20 1.73 6.17
CA ARG A 624 26.28 1.44 5.23
C ARG A 624 27.63 1.59 5.89
N ILE A 625 28.42 0.51 5.90
CA ILE A 625 29.81 0.56 6.34
C ILE A 625 30.64 1.29 5.26
N ARG A 626 31.22 2.43 5.64
CA ARG A 626 32.14 3.23 4.80
C ARG A 626 33.58 2.80 4.98
N ARG A 627 33.94 2.37 6.19
CA ARG A 627 35.28 1.88 6.52
C ARG A 627 35.19 0.86 7.65
N ARG A 628 35.98 -0.20 7.53
CA ARG A 628 36.23 -1.16 8.61
C ARG A 628 37.71 -1.49 8.63
N THR A 629 38.42 -1.10 9.69
CA THR A 629 39.87 -1.22 9.75
C THR A 629 40.36 -1.36 11.19
N PHE A 630 41.31 -2.26 11.43
CA PHE A 630 42.05 -2.29 12.68
C PHE A 630 42.97 -1.08 12.78
N ILE A 631 42.96 -0.41 13.92
CA ILE A 631 43.88 0.68 14.23
C ILE A 631 45.03 0.08 15.06
N SER A 632 46.26 0.20 14.56
CA SER A 632 47.44 -0.03 15.39
C SER A 632 47.59 1.14 16.36
N LYS A 633 47.95 0.86 17.62
CA LYS A 633 48.59 1.90 18.44
C LYS A 633 49.80 2.47 17.72
#